data_AF-A0A839L9K1-F1
#
_entry.id   AF-A0A839L9K1-F1
#
_cell.length_a   1.000
_cell.length_b   1.000
_cell.length_c   1.000
_cell.angle_alpha   90.00
_cell.angle_beta   90.00
_cell.angle_gamma   90.00
#
_symmetry.space_group_name_H-M   'P 1'
#
loop_
_entity.id
_entity.type
_entity.pdbx_description
1 polymer ?
#
loop_
_entity_poly.entity_id
_entity_poly.type
_entity_poly.pdbx_seq_one_letter_code
_entity_poly.pdbx_strand_id
1 'polypeptide(L)'
;MARSLSPCLLACCIGMALAGLCGEARAERAGSGSLQASEASLRLEYQRVSVPGDHPLDLMGLHFHQQVMEGVKVGAGFYAPLLKGEYGGFVAADLGVLARYPLAGPWYLTAGLSAGGGGGGRSVEHSKLLSGSGGFVKGHVGLGYDFGDFSVGASVSRLKFRKSLIDGSQANVFIEFPFRYLTGPYAGHGQSLAREDDQRAGHEMGESMLTLSLDNYRQQDPRGSNKHTVGLGELQFAHFFAQDSYWFASLGMGWRGMPLYNQLLGGAGQRWRLSPALTLYGQLGLGSGGYAPDVIDTASGLLVYPRLGLEYALDRDLGLAFTLGYMTAPRGSSRNQTFGLALTRHLRSGQSGDAVGPARYQGLRLSVFQHTAFHLSYREQARPALQMMGLQLDLPLDPHWYLPLQASGAYNAYLGYPGYAEILAGLGLQTALAREDRFQAFGQLMAGANVHGKVAKASAGLRWIIDERLALNASLGRTLGRGDTGGHFSASNLTLGLDYRFSLPTR
;
A
#
# COMPACT_ATOMS: atom_id res chain seq x y z
N MET A 1 -5.25 37.48 4.80
CA MET A 1 -5.68 37.18 3.42
C MET A 1 -4.54 36.47 2.69
N ALA A 2 -4.48 35.13 2.75
CA ALA A 2 -3.54 34.33 1.97
C ALA A 2 -4.35 33.55 0.94
N ARG A 3 -4.18 33.89 -0.34
CA ARG A 3 -4.90 33.30 -1.46
C ARG A 3 -4.62 31.79 -1.55
N SER A 4 -5.66 31.02 -1.82
CA SER A 4 -5.60 29.56 -1.99
C SER A 4 -4.62 29.19 -3.10
N LEU A 5 -3.53 28.50 -2.76
CA LEU A 5 -2.76 27.71 -3.71
C LEU A 5 -3.69 26.60 -4.25
N SER A 6 -3.96 26.64 -5.55
CA SER A 6 -4.83 25.68 -6.23
C SER A 6 -4.22 24.27 -6.15
N PRO A 7 -4.97 23.24 -5.72
CA PRO A 7 -4.44 21.87 -5.55
C PRO A 7 -3.91 21.23 -6.85
N CYS A 8 -4.25 21.76 -8.02
CA CYS A 8 -3.60 21.40 -9.29
C CYS A 8 -2.10 21.70 -9.31
N LEU A 9 -1.63 22.78 -8.64
CA LEU A 9 -0.21 23.12 -8.60
C LEU A 9 0.60 22.13 -7.74
N LEU A 10 0.02 21.54 -6.69
CA LEU A 10 0.76 20.60 -5.83
C LEU A 10 0.92 19.22 -6.50
N ALA A 11 -0.11 18.73 -7.19
CA ALA A 11 -0.03 17.52 -8.01
C ALA A 11 0.90 17.71 -9.22
N CYS A 12 0.88 18.91 -9.83
CA CYS A 12 1.79 19.27 -10.91
C CYS A 12 3.25 19.42 -10.41
N CYS A 13 3.48 19.94 -9.20
CA CYS A 13 4.81 20.02 -8.60
C CYS A 13 5.39 18.64 -8.20
N ILE A 14 4.57 17.69 -7.77
CA ILE A 14 5.03 16.30 -7.49
C ILE A 14 5.26 15.55 -8.80
N GLY A 15 4.38 15.73 -9.80
CA GLY A 15 4.60 15.23 -11.17
C GLY A 15 5.83 15.85 -11.84
N MET A 16 6.12 17.13 -11.60
CA MET A 16 7.32 17.83 -12.07
C MET A 16 8.57 17.53 -11.23
N ALA A 17 8.45 17.13 -9.96
CA ALA A 17 9.57 16.61 -9.19
C ALA A 17 9.96 15.20 -9.65
N LEU A 18 9.00 14.40 -10.11
CA LEU A 18 9.23 13.10 -10.74
C LEU A 18 9.69 13.23 -12.21
N ALA A 19 9.22 14.24 -12.96
CA ALA A 19 9.69 14.55 -14.32
C ALA A 19 11.01 15.36 -14.33
N GLY A 20 11.31 16.09 -13.26
CA GLY A 20 12.55 16.86 -13.05
C GLY A 20 13.75 16.00 -12.67
N LEU A 21 13.58 14.68 -12.58
CA LEU A 21 14.65 13.69 -12.43
C LEU A 21 15.36 13.36 -13.76
N CYS A 22 15.11 14.14 -14.83
CA CYS A 22 15.81 14.08 -16.12
C CYS A 22 17.30 14.52 -16.07
N GLY A 23 17.96 14.48 -14.92
CA GLY A 23 19.40 14.59 -14.82
C GLY A 23 20.01 13.19 -14.88
N GLU A 24 20.85 12.94 -15.89
CA GLU A 24 21.65 11.73 -16.04
C GLU A 24 22.30 11.27 -14.73
N ALA A 25 21.64 10.38 -13.99
CA ALA A 25 22.32 9.51 -13.04
C ALA A 25 23.05 8.47 -13.90
N ARG A 26 24.22 8.85 -14.40
CA ARG A 26 25.19 7.96 -15.02
C ARG A 26 25.69 7.01 -13.91
N ALA A 27 24.88 5.99 -13.61
CA ALA A 27 25.29 4.91 -12.74
C ALA A 27 26.50 4.25 -13.41
N GLU A 28 27.62 4.19 -12.67
CA GLU A 28 28.79 3.41 -13.07
C GLU A 28 28.34 2.02 -13.50
N ARG A 29 28.59 1.69 -14.77
CA ARG A 29 28.49 0.33 -15.29
C ARG A 29 29.59 -0.51 -14.65
N ALA A 30 29.38 -0.97 -13.42
CA ALA A 30 30.13 -2.05 -12.83
C ALA A 30 29.28 -3.33 -12.94
N GLY A 31 29.37 -3.99 -14.10
CA GLY A 31 28.72 -5.26 -14.40
C GLY A 31 28.19 -5.33 -15.83
N SER A 32 28.51 -6.40 -16.55
CA SER A 32 28.01 -6.74 -17.90
C SER A 32 26.52 -7.10 -17.94
N GLY A 33 25.85 -7.17 -16.79
CA GLY A 33 24.46 -7.58 -16.63
C GLY A 33 23.43 -6.48 -16.93
N SER A 34 22.20 -6.91 -17.20
CA SER A 34 21.05 -6.02 -17.45
C SER A 34 20.29 -5.63 -16.17
N LEU A 35 20.67 -6.21 -15.02
CA LEU A 35 20.10 -5.90 -13.71
C LEU A 35 20.70 -4.63 -13.09
N GLN A 36 19.82 -3.73 -12.64
CA GLN A 36 20.15 -2.54 -11.89
C GLN A 36 19.82 -2.75 -10.41
N ALA A 37 20.79 -2.45 -9.54
CA ALA A 37 20.55 -2.41 -8.11
C ALA A 37 19.89 -1.07 -7.73
N SER A 38 18.87 -1.16 -6.89
CA SER A 38 18.17 -0.02 -6.31
C SER A 38 18.21 -0.11 -4.80
N GLU A 39 18.30 1.06 -4.17
CA GLU A 39 18.24 1.20 -2.72
C GLU A 39 16.86 1.72 -2.30
N ALA A 40 16.27 1.07 -1.32
CA ALA A 40 15.04 1.47 -0.68
C ALA A 40 15.20 1.40 0.84
N SER A 41 14.21 1.91 1.56
CA SER A 41 14.17 1.77 3.00
C SER A 41 12.75 1.68 3.52
N LEU A 42 12.57 0.85 4.53
CA LEU A 42 11.35 0.77 5.33
C LEU A 42 11.53 1.60 6.59
N ARG A 43 10.67 2.58 6.83
CA ARG A 43 10.70 3.41 8.03
C ARG A 43 9.44 3.17 8.87
N LEU A 44 9.66 2.83 10.13
CA LEU A 44 8.64 2.82 11.17
C LEU A 44 8.77 4.11 11.99
N GLU A 45 7.67 4.83 12.16
CA GLU A 45 7.61 6.06 12.95
C GLU A 45 6.54 5.92 14.03
N TYR A 46 6.82 6.45 15.23
CA TYR A 46 5.81 6.61 16.27
C TYR A 46 5.73 8.08 16.71
N GLN A 47 4.50 8.59 16.77
CA GLN A 47 4.23 9.96 17.23
C GLN A 47 2.98 10.02 18.10
N ARG A 48 2.98 10.95 19.05
CA ARG A 48 1.78 11.29 19.84
C ARG A 48 1.27 12.65 19.37
N VAL A 49 0.03 12.67 18.89
CA VAL A 49 -0.66 13.84 18.37
C VAL A 49 -1.60 14.37 19.45
N SER A 50 -1.36 15.60 19.88
CA SER A 50 -2.30 16.31 20.77
C SER A 50 -3.52 16.75 19.98
N VAL A 51 -4.71 16.49 20.52
CA VAL A 51 -5.99 16.90 19.92
C VAL A 51 -6.66 17.89 20.87
N PRO A 52 -6.82 19.17 20.49
CA PRO A 52 -7.47 20.17 21.34
C PRO A 52 -8.90 19.75 21.73
N GLY A 53 -9.18 19.73 23.03
CA GLY A 53 -10.50 19.36 23.55
C GLY A 53 -10.81 17.87 23.52
N ASP A 54 -9.83 17.00 23.26
CA ASP A 54 -10.00 15.55 23.23
C ASP A 54 -8.78 14.80 23.79
N HIS A 55 -8.87 13.48 23.92
CA HIS A 55 -7.75 12.64 24.32
C HIS A 55 -6.65 12.63 23.23
N PRO A 56 -5.37 12.47 23.62
CA PRO A 56 -4.29 12.35 22.63
C PRO A 56 -4.46 11.09 21.77
N LEU A 57 -4.29 11.27 20.46
CA LEU A 57 -4.14 10.22 19.47
C LEU A 57 -2.66 9.83 19.40
N ASP A 58 -2.34 8.55 19.23
CA ASP A 58 -1.03 8.17 18.73
C ASP A 58 -1.13 7.66 17.30
N LEU A 59 -0.04 7.76 16.55
CA LEU A 59 0.04 7.28 15.19
C LEU A 59 1.34 6.50 15.03
N MET A 60 1.22 5.25 14.60
CA MET A 60 2.32 4.48 14.03
C MET A 60 2.29 4.66 12.52
N GLY A 61 3.41 5.12 11.96
CA GLY A 61 3.63 5.26 10.52
C GLY A 61 4.48 4.12 9.98
N LEU A 62 4.09 3.55 8.84
CA LEU A 62 4.90 2.63 8.04
C LEU A 62 5.11 3.27 6.67
N HIS A 63 6.37 3.57 6.33
CA HIS A 63 6.73 4.24 5.10
C HIS A 63 7.74 3.42 4.29
N PHE A 64 7.46 3.26 3.00
CA PHE A 64 8.42 2.78 2.03
C PHE A 64 9.01 3.99 1.30
N HIS A 65 10.34 4.09 1.27
CA HIS A 65 11.05 5.15 0.56
C HIS A 65 12.02 4.56 -0.45
N GLN A 66 11.90 5.00 -1.69
CA GLN A 66 12.84 4.71 -2.78
C GLN A 66 13.85 5.84 -2.91
N GLN A 67 15.14 5.50 -2.98
CA GLN A 67 16.16 6.48 -3.31
C GLN A 67 16.09 6.87 -4.79
N VAL A 68 16.05 8.18 -5.06
CA VAL A 68 15.95 8.75 -6.41
C VAL A 68 17.18 9.55 -6.81
N MET A 69 17.89 10.11 -5.83
CA MET A 69 19.21 10.72 -5.98
C MET A 69 19.95 10.61 -4.64
N GLU A 70 21.23 10.91 -4.63
CA GLU A 70 22.02 10.90 -3.40
C GLU A 70 21.36 11.79 -2.33
N GLY A 71 21.10 11.22 -1.15
CA GLY A 71 20.48 11.93 -0.04
C GLY A 71 19.00 12.28 -0.22
N VAL A 72 18.32 11.92 -1.32
CA VAL A 72 16.87 12.18 -1.48
C VAL A 72 16.12 10.92 -1.84
N LYS A 73 15.07 10.67 -1.06
CA LYS A 73 14.15 9.57 -1.23
C LYS A 73 12.73 10.08 -1.47
N VAL A 74 11.96 9.35 -2.25
CA VAL A 74 10.51 9.56 -2.41
C VAL A 74 9.78 8.33 -1.91
N GLY A 75 8.59 8.48 -1.36
CA GLY A 75 7.93 7.35 -0.74
C GLY A 75 6.44 7.54 -0.54
N ALA A 76 5.85 6.44 -0.09
CA ALA A 76 4.47 6.34 0.32
C ALA A 76 4.42 5.71 1.71
N GLY A 77 3.44 6.09 2.52
CA GLY A 77 3.21 5.41 3.78
C GLY A 77 1.80 5.50 4.29
N PHE A 78 1.58 4.79 5.38
CA PHE A 78 0.30 4.71 6.07
C PHE A 78 0.49 5.00 7.55
N TYR A 79 -0.50 5.66 8.15
CA TYR A 79 -0.61 5.87 9.58
C TYR A 79 -1.85 5.20 10.11
N ALA A 80 -1.72 4.59 11.28
CA ALA A 80 -2.83 4.07 12.05
C ALA A 80 -2.55 4.25 13.55
N PRO A 81 -3.59 4.41 14.38
CA PRO A 81 -3.42 4.46 15.83
C PRO A 81 -3.03 3.11 16.37
N LEU A 82 -2.35 3.08 17.51
CA LEU A 82 -1.87 1.82 18.05
C LEU A 82 -2.21 1.70 19.52
N LEU A 83 -1.77 2.63 20.36
CA LEU A 83 -1.79 2.49 21.80
C LEU A 83 -2.59 3.58 22.52
N LYS A 84 -3.12 4.61 21.86
CA LYS A 84 -3.81 5.69 22.58
C LYS A 84 -5.14 6.07 21.99
N GLY A 85 -6.07 6.36 22.91
CA GLY A 85 -7.42 6.80 22.62
C GLY A 85 -8.31 5.71 22.05
N GLU A 86 -9.50 6.13 21.61
CA GLU A 86 -10.54 5.28 21.02
C GLU A 86 -10.69 5.60 19.53
N TYR A 87 -9.58 5.42 18.81
CA TYR A 87 -9.45 5.81 17.41
C TYR A 87 -9.36 4.60 16.47
N GLY A 88 -9.75 3.41 16.92
CA GLY A 88 -9.87 2.22 16.07
C GLY A 88 -10.53 2.55 14.73
N GLY A 89 -9.91 2.11 13.64
CA GLY A 89 -10.34 2.42 12.27
C GLY A 89 -9.91 3.77 11.69
N PHE A 90 -9.20 4.63 12.45
CA PHE A 90 -8.49 5.77 11.85
C PHE A 90 -7.36 5.27 10.97
N VAL A 91 -7.35 5.69 9.70
CA VAL A 91 -6.25 5.43 8.78
C VAL A 91 -5.96 6.68 7.97
N ALA A 92 -4.69 6.94 7.74
CA ALA A 92 -4.23 7.94 6.80
C ALA A 92 -3.13 7.38 5.91
N ALA A 93 -3.02 7.89 4.69
CA ALA A 93 -1.96 7.55 3.76
C ALA A 93 -1.34 8.82 3.19
N ASP A 94 -0.03 8.83 2.97
CA ASP A 94 0.69 9.94 2.34
C ASP A 94 1.64 9.51 1.24
N LEU A 95 1.98 10.50 0.41
CA LEU A 95 3.14 10.50 -0.48
C LEU A 95 4.05 11.63 -0.05
N GLY A 96 5.36 11.40 -0.09
CA GLY A 96 6.32 12.39 0.39
C GLY A 96 7.72 12.26 -0.18
N VAL A 97 8.50 13.29 0.13
CA VAL A 97 9.94 13.38 -0.15
C VAL A 97 10.66 13.47 1.19
N LEU A 98 11.79 12.76 1.29
CA LEU A 98 12.67 12.72 2.45
C LEU A 98 14.09 13.02 1.98
N ALA A 99 14.67 14.10 2.50
CA ALA A 99 16.08 14.44 2.37
C ALA A 99 16.86 13.94 3.59
N ARG A 100 18.05 13.40 3.35
CA ARG A 100 19.04 12.96 4.33
C ARG A 100 20.35 13.69 4.05
N TYR A 101 20.87 14.38 5.07
CA TYR A 101 22.13 15.10 4.99
C TYR A 101 23.12 14.51 6.00
N PRO A 102 24.25 13.91 5.56
CA PRO A 102 25.23 13.36 6.47
C PRO A 102 25.88 14.46 7.31
N LEU A 103 26.15 14.15 8.58
CA LEU A 103 26.94 14.98 9.49
C LEU A 103 28.30 14.29 9.76
N ALA A 104 28.93 14.58 10.89
CA ALA A 104 30.15 13.92 11.31
C ALA A 104 29.87 12.48 11.80
N GLY A 105 30.63 11.52 11.26
CA GLY A 105 30.51 10.10 11.64
C GLY A 105 29.15 9.50 11.26
N PRO A 106 28.55 8.65 12.12
CA PRO A 106 27.29 7.97 11.83
C PRO A 106 26.04 8.86 11.97
N TRP A 107 26.21 10.15 12.30
CA TRP A 107 25.10 11.07 12.50
C TRP A 107 24.63 11.68 11.18
N TYR A 108 23.32 11.92 11.04
CA TYR A 108 22.74 12.59 9.88
C TYR A 108 21.49 13.38 10.24
N LEU A 109 21.22 14.45 9.49
CA LEU A 109 19.96 15.19 9.53
C LEU A 109 18.96 14.60 8.55
N THR A 110 17.69 14.70 8.90
CA THR A 110 16.56 14.39 8.01
C THR A 110 15.63 15.58 7.91
N ALA A 111 15.09 15.80 6.72
CA ALA A 111 14.01 16.75 6.48
C ALA A 111 13.02 16.11 5.50
N GLY A 112 11.73 16.17 5.79
CA GLY A 112 10.73 15.55 4.94
C GLY A 112 9.44 16.36 4.84
N LEU A 113 8.78 16.22 3.69
CA LEU A 113 7.49 16.81 3.40
C LEU A 113 6.60 15.73 2.77
N SER A 114 5.41 15.55 3.32
CA SER A 114 4.40 14.64 2.77
C SER A 114 3.01 15.27 2.76
N ALA A 115 2.17 14.76 1.86
CA ALA A 115 0.78 15.15 1.74
C ALA A 115 -0.06 13.90 1.46
N GLY A 116 -1.28 13.91 1.98
CA GLY A 116 -2.07 12.70 2.01
C GLY A 116 -3.53 12.91 2.33
N GLY A 117 -4.23 11.78 2.46
CA GLY A 117 -5.64 11.71 2.80
C GLY A 117 -5.87 10.65 3.88
N GLY A 118 -6.83 10.88 4.75
CA GLY A 118 -7.16 9.95 5.81
C GLY A 118 -8.32 10.42 6.67
N GLY A 119 -8.69 9.58 7.62
CA GLY A 119 -9.67 9.93 8.63
C GLY A 119 -10.14 8.72 9.41
N GLY A 120 -11.06 8.98 10.32
CA GLY A 120 -11.64 8.01 11.23
C GLY A 120 -11.75 8.59 12.63
N GLY A 121 -12.31 7.79 13.53
CA GLY A 121 -12.59 8.18 14.90
C GLY A 121 -13.82 7.44 15.43
N ARG A 122 -14.14 7.70 16.70
CA ARG A 122 -15.22 6.99 17.39
C ARG A 122 -16.65 7.13 16.83
N SER A 123 -16.87 8.08 15.93
CA SER A 123 -18.14 8.29 15.22
C SER A 123 -17.92 9.12 13.96
N VAL A 124 -18.95 9.26 13.13
CA VAL A 124 -18.92 10.12 11.93
C VAL A 124 -18.71 11.58 12.32
N GLU A 125 -19.43 12.08 13.30
CA GLU A 125 -19.31 13.45 13.83
C GLU A 125 -17.91 13.71 14.38
N HIS A 126 -17.38 12.73 15.10
CA HIS A 126 -16.04 12.82 15.66
C HIS A 126 -14.97 12.84 14.57
N SER A 127 -15.10 11.99 13.54
CA SER A 127 -14.19 11.97 12.39
C SER A 127 -14.17 13.31 11.64
N LYS A 128 -15.32 14.00 11.53
CA LYS A 128 -15.41 15.36 10.96
C LYS A 128 -14.61 16.38 11.77
N LEU A 129 -14.71 16.35 13.09
CA LEU A 129 -13.94 17.27 13.94
C LEU A 129 -12.45 16.94 13.91
N LEU A 130 -12.12 15.66 14.06
CA LEU A 130 -10.75 15.18 14.17
C LEU A 130 -9.96 15.36 12.88
N SER A 131 -10.54 15.01 11.72
CA SER A 131 -9.81 14.97 10.43
C SER A 131 -10.38 15.92 9.37
N GLY A 132 -11.47 16.62 9.67
CA GLY A 132 -11.99 17.69 8.81
C GLY A 132 -12.40 17.16 7.44
N SER A 133 -11.79 17.69 6.38
CA SER A 133 -12.03 17.21 5.01
C SER A 133 -11.18 16.01 4.60
N GLY A 134 -10.29 15.52 5.48
CA GLY A 134 -9.51 14.30 5.29
C GLY A 134 -8.13 14.50 4.66
N GLY A 135 -7.94 15.55 3.87
CA GLY A 135 -6.62 15.91 3.35
C GLY A 135 -5.71 16.51 4.43
N PHE A 136 -4.43 16.12 4.43
CA PHE A 136 -3.43 16.64 5.35
C PHE A 136 -2.09 16.92 4.68
N VAL A 137 -1.24 17.68 5.39
CA VAL A 137 0.17 17.87 5.09
C VAL A 137 1.00 17.63 6.34
N LYS A 138 2.19 17.06 6.18
CA LYS A 138 3.16 16.83 7.25
C LYS A 138 4.53 17.31 6.81
N GLY A 139 5.15 18.15 7.62
CA GLY A 139 6.57 18.49 7.51
C GLY A 139 7.31 17.96 8.73
N HIS A 140 8.55 17.49 8.57
CA HIS A 140 9.37 17.06 9.70
C HIS A 140 10.86 17.36 9.50
N VAL A 141 11.56 17.55 10.60
CA VAL A 141 13.02 17.67 10.68
C VAL A 141 13.51 16.87 11.87
N GLY A 142 14.61 16.14 11.70
CA GLY A 142 15.11 15.24 12.73
C GLY A 142 16.58 14.91 12.62
N LEU A 143 17.08 14.25 13.66
CA LEU A 143 18.43 13.74 13.77
C LEU A 143 18.38 12.21 13.83
N GLY A 144 19.21 11.55 13.04
CA GLY A 144 19.37 10.10 13.03
C GLY A 144 20.80 9.66 13.27
N TYR A 145 20.94 8.42 13.70
CA TYR A 145 22.19 7.69 13.89
C TYR A 145 22.15 6.42 13.07
N ASP A 146 23.18 6.19 12.25
CA ASP A 146 23.30 5.04 11.38
C ASP A 146 24.13 3.91 12.02
N PHE A 147 23.53 2.73 12.17
CA PHE A 147 24.21 1.52 12.64
C PHE A 147 24.67 0.60 11.48
N GLY A 148 24.46 1.00 10.23
CA GLY A 148 24.74 0.19 9.04
C GLY A 148 23.49 -0.58 8.60
N ASP A 149 23.06 -1.57 9.38
CA ASP A 149 21.92 -2.43 9.04
C ASP A 149 20.55 -1.78 9.33
N PHE A 150 20.56 -0.79 10.21
CA PHE A 150 19.39 0.03 10.53
C PHE A 150 19.82 1.40 11.03
N SER A 151 18.91 2.35 11.05
CA SER A 151 19.12 3.66 11.66
C SER A 151 18.00 3.98 12.62
N VAL A 152 18.31 4.73 13.68
CA VAL A 152 17.30 5.23 14.63
C VAL A 152 17.40 6.73 14.72
N GLY A 153 16.29 7.39 15.07
CA GLY A 153 16.34 8.83 15.28
C GLY A 153 15.10 9.40 15.93
N ALA A 154 15.17 10.71 16.13
CA ALA A 154 14.08 11.51 16.65
C ALA A 154 13.85 12.71 15.73
N SER A 155 12.59 13.10 15.58
CA SER A 155 12.19 14.24 14.77
C SER A 155 11.14 15.09 15.46
N VAL A 156 11.05 16.35 15.04
CA VAL A 156 9.90 17.20 15.30
C VAL A 156 9.13 17.30 14.00
N SER A 157 7.84 16.99 14.04
CA SER A 157 6.95 17.14 12.90
C SER A 157 5.85 18.15 13.17
N ARG A 158 5.28 18.71 12.10
CA ARG A 158 4.04 19.46 12.10
C ARG A 158 3.05 18.75 11.19
N LEU A 159 1.95 18.28 11.76
CA LEU A 159 0.87 17.60 11.06
C LEU A 159 -0.39 18.47 11.08
N LYS A 160 -0.95 18.74 9.90
CA LYS A 160 -2.15 19.56 9.76
C LYS A 160 -3.15 18.93 8.80
N PHE A 161 -4.30 18.54 9.33
CA PHE A 161 -5.47 18.19 8.53
C PHE A 161 -6.26 19.46 8.16
N ARG A 162 -6.94 19.42 7.02
CA ARG A 162 -7.75 20.55 6.53
C ARG A 162 -9.05 20.66 7.33
N LYS A 163 -9.29 21.83 7.94
CA LYS A 163 -10.51 22.16 8.71
C LYS A 163 -10.75 21.17 9.87
N SER A 164 -9.73 20.93 10.68
CA SER A 164 -9.66 19.83 11.64
C SER A 164 -9.03 20.27 12.97
N LEU A 165 -9.26 19.48 14.03
CA LEU A 165 -8.59 19.60 15.32
C LEU A 165 -7.11 19.14 15.30
N ILE A 166 -6.73 18.25 14.38
CA ILE A 166 -5.32 17.85 14.19
C ILE A 166 -4.60 18.98 13.44
N ASP A 167 -4.04 19.90 14.22
CA ASP A 167 -3.17 20.98 13.77
C ASP A 167 -2.11 21.24 14.84
N GLY A 168 -1.00 20.51 14.77
CA GLY A 168 -0.05 20.48 15.87
C GLY A 168 1.36 20.15 15.44
N SER A 169 2.27 20.39 16.39
CA SER A 169 3.64 19.92 16.29
C SER A 169 3.92 18.91 17.40
N GLN A 170 4.67 17.87 17.06
CA GLN A 170 4.93 16.75 17.95
C GLN A 170 6.34 16.21 17.77
N ALA A 171 6.86 15.61 18.83
CA ALA A 171 8.08 14.82 18.77
C ALA A 171 7.75 13.39 18.34
N ASN A 172 8.61 12.84 17.49
CA ASN A 172 8.48 11.51 16.94
C ASN A 172 9.79 10.76 17.13
N VAL A 173 9.70 9.44 17.15
CA VAL A 173 10.85 8.54 17.04
C VAL A 173 10.68 7.68 15.81
N PHE A 174 11.79 7.28 15.19
CA PHE A 174 11.75 6.40 14.04
C PHE A 174 12.87 5.36 14.08
N ILE A 175 12.62 4.23 13.42
CA ILE A 175 13.62 3.26 13.00
C ILE A 175 13.50 3.06 11.49
N GLU A 176 14.62 3.01 10.79
CA GLU A 176 14.70 2.84 9.35
C GLU A 176 15.58 1.63 9.02
N PHE A 177 15.09 0.77 8.13
CA PHE A 177 15.79 -0.40 7.63
C PHE A 177 16.09 -0.19 6.13
N PRO A 178 17.34 0.07 5.74
CA PRO A 178 17.72 0.09 4.33
C PRO A 178 17.69 -1.34 3.76
N PHE A 179 17.33 -1.46 2.49
CA PHE A 179 17.47 -2.71 1.76
C PHE A 179 17.76 -2.44 0.29
N ARG A 180 18.41 -3.42 -0.33
CA ARG A 180 18.77 -3.41 -1.74
C ARG A 180 17.96 -4.44 -2.49
N TYR A 181 17.59 -4.12 -3.72
CA TYR A 181 16.88 -5.04 -4.60
C TYR A 181 17.33 -4.85 -6.04
N LEU A 182 17.23 -5.91 -6.86
CA LEU A 182 17.58 -5.84 -8.27
C LEU A 182 16.32 -5.71 -9.13
N THR A 183 16.42 -4.88 -10.16
CA THR A 183 15.39 -4.73 -11.19
C THR A 183 16.00 -4.84 -12.58
N GLY A 184 15.29 -5.48 -13.49
CA GLY A 184 15.62 -5.53 -14.91
C GLY A 184 14.76 -4.61 -15.77
N PRO A 185 15.05 -4.54 -17.07
CA PRO A 185 14.26 -3.80 -18.04
C PRO A 185 12.84 -4.36 -18.14
N TYR A 186 11.84 -3.48 -18.24
CA TYR A 186 10.45 -3.92 -18.38
C TYR A 186 10.20 -4.58 -19.75
N ALA A 187 10.83 -4.10 -20.82
CA ALA A 187 10.73 -4.73 -22.14
C ALA A 187 11.17 -6.21 -22.17
N GLY A 188 11.98 -6.63 -21.20
CA GLY A 188 12.43 -8.01 -21.06
C GLY A 188 11.44 -8.95 -20.38
N HIS A 189 10.28 -8.48 -19.89
CA HIS A 189 9.34 -9.34 -19.15
C HIS A 189 8.95 -10.61 -19.95
N GLY A 190 8.91 -11.75 -19.27
CA GLY A 190 8.71 -13.07 -19.84
C GLY A 190 9.97 -13.73 -20.41
N GLN A 191 11.05 -12.98 -20.68
CA GLN A 191 12.30 -13.51 -21.20
C GLN A 191 13.15 -14.13 -20.08
N SER A 192 13.96 -15.13 -20.43
CA SER A 192 14.94 -15.72 -19.53
C SER A 192 16.09 -14.75 -19.27
N LEU A 193 16.59 -14.74 -18.03
CA LEU A 193 17.78 -14.00 -17.63
C LEU A 193 19.02 -14.60 -18.30
N ALA A 194 19.98 -13.73 -18.61
CA ALA A 194 21.33 -14.17 -18.95
C ALA A 194 21.96 -14.89 -17.75
N ARG A 195 22.89 -15.83 -17.99
CA ARG A 195 23.50 -16.65 -16.93
C ARG A 195 24.11 -15.80 -15.81
N GLU A 196 24.78 -14.70 -16.15
CA GLU A 196 25.38 -13.78 -15.18
C GLU A 196 24.32 -13.09 -14.29
N ASP A 197 23.24 -12.59 -14.92
CA ASP A 197 22.12 -11.95 -14.21
C ASP A 197 21.37 -12.97 -13.32
N ASP A 198 21.19 -14.21 -13.79
CA ASP A 198 20.58 -15.30 -13.03
C ASP A 198 21.42 -15.68 -11.81
N GLN A 199 22.74 -15.81 -11.97
CA GLN A 199 23.65 -16.06 -10.84
C GLN A 199 23.64 -14.93 -9.82
N ARG A 200 23.65 -13.68 -10.30
CA ARG A 200 23.61 -12.49 -9.45
C ARG A 200 22.29 -12.38 -8.69
N ALA A 201 21.16 -12.54 -9.37
CA ALA A 201 19.85 -12.58 -8.73
C ALA A 201 19.76 -13.72 -7.71
N GLY A 202 20.32 -14.89 -8.02
CA GLY A 202 20.38 -16.03 -7.10
C GLY A 202 21.17 -15.79 -5.81
N HIS A 203 22.10 -14.85 -5.82
CA HIS A 203 22.93 -14.50 -4.66
C HIS A 203 22.40 -13.27 -3.91
N GLU A 204 21.99 -12.23 -4.63
CA GLU A 204 21.60 -10.94 -4.06
C GLU A 204 20.11 -10.83 -3.74
N MET A 205 19.26 -11.65 -4.38
CA MET A 205 17.83 -11.57 -4.18
C MET A 205 17.29 -12.84 -3.50
N GLY A 206 16.36 -12.62 -2.56
CA GLY A 206 15.71 -13.66 -1.77
C GLY A 206 14.41 -14.17 -2.36
N GLU A 207 13.66 -14.89 -1.55
CA GLU A 207 12.27 -15.26 -1.85
C GLU A 207 11.33 -14.19 -1.30
N SER A 208 10.33 -13.80 -2.10
CA SER A 208 9.22 -12.96 -1.67
C SER A 208 7.89 -13.61 -2.03
N MET A 209 6.82 -13.23 -1.35
CA MET A 209 5.46 -13.69 -1.63
C MET A 209 4.53 -12.50 -1.76
N LEU A 210 3.64 -12.57 -2.75
CA LEU A 210 2.48 -11.70 -2.86
C LEU A 210 1.23 -12.54 -2.67
N THR A 211 0.49 -12.29 -1.59
CA THR A 211 -0.68 -13.09 -1.23
C THR A 211 -1.93 -12.23 -1.25
N LEU A 212 -2.98 -12.72 -1.92
CA LEU A 212 -4.33 -12.18 -1.84
C LEU A 212 -5.18 -13.17 -1.04
N SER A 213 -5.78 -12.75 0.08
CA SER A 213 -6.65 -13.60 0.88
C SER A 213 -8.07 -13.05 1.01
N LEU A 214 -9.02 -13.98 1.14
CA LEU A 214 -10.41 -13.74 1.49
C LEU A 214 -10.72 -14.48 2.78
N ASP A 215 -10.79 -13.74 3.86
CA ASP A 215 -10.90 -14.26 5.21
C ASP A 215 -12.25 -13.89 5.84
N ASN A 216 -12.78 -14.78 6.68
CA ASN A 216 -14.01 -14.59 7.43
C ASN A 216 -13.67 -14.46 8.91
N TYR A 217 -14.01 -13.32 9.49
CA TYR A 217 -13.76 -12.98 10.89
C TYR A 217 -15.06 -13.26 11.65
N ARG A 218 -15.14 -14.45 12.25
CA ARG A 218 -16.25 -14.84 13.10
C ARG A 218 -16.02 -14.31 14.51
N GLN A 219 -16.77 -13.25 14.83
CA GLN A 219 -16.72 -12.59 16.13
C GLN A 219 -17.09 -13.55 17.27
N GLN A 220 -16.35 -13.46 18.38
CA GLN A 220 -16.61 -14.14 19.64
C GLN A 220 -17.14 -13.11 20.63
N ASP A 221 -18.30 -13.37 21.23
CA ASP A 221 -18.97 -12.48 22.19
C ASP A 221 -18.95 -10.99 21.80
N PRO A 222 -19.40 -10.63 20.58
CA PRO A 222 -19.33 -9.27 20.09
C PRO A 222 -20.07 -8.29 21.00
N ARG A 223 -19.42 -7.20 21.42
CA ARG A 223 -20.04 -6.13 22.24
C ARG A 223 -20.56 -4.97 21.40
N GLY A 224 -19.84 -4.57 20.35
CA GLY A 224 -20.26 -3.54 19.39
C GLY A 224 -21.56 -3.91 18.64
N SER A 225 -22.18 -2.95 17.99
CA SER A 225 -23.48 -3.11 17.32
C SER A 225 -23.43 -4.10 16.14
N ASN A 226 -22.29 -4.29 15.47
CA ASN A 226 -22.17 -5.34 14.47
C ASN A 226 -21.97 -6.71 15.13
N LYS A 227 -22.95 -7.61 14.92
CA LYS A 227 -22.89 -9.00 15.40
C LYS A 227 -22.57 -10.00 14.27
N HIS A 228 -22.41 -9.53 13.03
CA HIS A 228 -22.21 -10.40 11.87
C HIS A 228 -20.74 -10.77 11.67
N THR A 229 -20.51 -11.88 10.97
CA THR A 229 -19.19 -12.24 10.44
C THR A 229 -18.71 -11.16 9.47
N VAL A 230 -17.48 -10.68 9.67
CA VAL A 230 -16.85 -9.70 8.77
C VAL A 230 -16.07 -10.47 7.70
N GLY A 231 -16.41 -10.25 6.43
CA GLY A 231 -15.63 -10.74 5.30
C GLY A 231 -14.55 -9.71 4.96
N LEU A 232 -13.29 -10.12 4.99
CA LEU A 232 -12.12 -9.29 4.74
C LEU A 232 -11.40 -9.75 3.47
N GLY A 233 -10.98 -8.80 2.63
CA GLY A 233 -10.00 -9.02 1.58
C GLY A 233 -8.68 -8.42 2.02
N GLU A 234 -7.60 -9.19 1.95
CA GLU A 234 -6.28 -8.76 2.41
C GLU A 234 -5.23 -8.98 1.32
N LEU A 235 -4.41 -7.96 1.10
CA LEU A 235 -3.19 -8.03 0.30
C LEU A 235 -2.01 -8.09 1.26
N GLN A 236 -1.15 -9.08 1.09
CA GLN A 236 0.07 -9.24 1.87
C GLN A 236 1.29 -9.33 0.96
N PHE A 237 2.34 -8.59 1.32
CA PHE A 237 3.70 -8.80 0.83
C PHE A 237 4.54 -9.44 1.94
N ALA A 238 5.34 -10.44 1.59
CA ALA A 238 6.28 -11.07 2.52
C ALA A 238 7.65 -11.25 1.87
N HIS A 239 8.71 -11.18 2.67
CA HIS A 239 10.08 -11.37 2.21
C HIS A 239 10.89 -12.21 3.20
N PHE A 240 11.54 -13.25 2.67
CA PHE A 240 12.38 -14.17 3.43
C PHE A 240 13.75 -13.56 3.69
N PHE A 241 14.07 -13.38 4.97
CA PHE A 241 15.41 -12.96 5.41
C PHE A 241 16.28 -14.15 5.84
N ALA A 242 15.67 -15.33 5.97
CA ALA A 242 16.33 -16.61 6.17
C ALA A 242 15.61 -17.70 5.35
N GLN A 243 16.16 -18.92 5.31
CA GLN A 243 15.62 -20.01 4.50
C GLN A 243 14.11 -20.25 4.69
N ASP A 244 13.62 -20.16 5.93
CA ASP A 244 12.22 -20.42 6.27
C ASP A 244 11.59 -19.33 7.13
N SER A 245 12.31 -18.23 7.41
CA SER A 245 11.82 -17.13 8.22
C SER A 245 11.66 -15.87 7.38
N TYR A 246 10.53 -15.20 7.52
CA TYR A 246 10.17 -14.05 6.71
C TYR A 246 9.47 -12.97 7.53
N TRP A 247 9.59 -11.73 7.09
CA TRP A 247 8.72 -10.65 7.55
C TRP A 247 7.58 -10.44 6.55
N PHE A 248 6.48 -9.86 6.99
CA PHE A 248 5.37 -9.50 6.12
C PHE A 248 4.72 -8.18 6.52
N ALA A 249 4.05 -7.56 5.55
CA ALA A 249 3.15 -6.43 5.74
C ALA A 249 1.85 -6.71 4.96
N SER A 250 0.70 -6.46 5.58
CA SER A 250 -0.61 -6.67 4.96
C SER A 250 -1.55 -5.49 5.16
N LEU A 251 -2.37 -5.27 4.14
CA LEU A 251 -3.46 -4.30 4.12
C LEU A 251 -4.76 -5.06 3.88
N GLY A 252 -5.70 -4.94 4.82
CA GLY A 252 -6.99 -5.61 4.76
C GLY A 252 -8.14 -4.61 4.77
N MET A 253 -9.20 -4.93 4.01
CA MET A 253 -10.44 -4.17 4.03
C MET A 253 -11.67 -5.09 4.00
N GLY A 254 -12.68 -4.71 4.78
CA GLY A 254 -13.97 -5.39 4.84
C GLY A 254 -14.75 -5.18 3.55
N TRP A 255 -15.23 -6.28 2.97
CA TRP A 255 -16.07 -6.29 1.76
C TRP A 255 -17.48 -6.82 2.01
N ARG A 256 -17.71 -7.46 3.17
CA ARG A 256 -19.02 -7.99 3.58
C ARG A 256 -19.19 -7.89 5.09
N GLY A 257 -20.38 -7.52 5.54
CA GLY A 257 -20.73 -7.44 6.97
C GLY A 257 -20.20 -6.20 7.68
N MET A 258 -19.02 -5.70 7.27
CA MET A 258 -18.50 -4.41 7.70
C MET A 258 -17.63 -3.75 6.62
N PRO A 259 -18.23 -3.14 5.59
CA PRO A 259 -17.49 -2.29 4.66
C PRO A 259 -16.68 -1.22 5.41
N LEU A 260 -15.46 -0.93 4.95
CA LEU A 260 -14.46 -0.04 5.57
C LEU A 260 -13.84 -0.45 6.90
N TYR A 261 -14.23 -1.59 7.47
CA TYR A 261 -13.33 -2.21 8.44
C TYR A 261 -11.97 -2.32 7.78
N ASN A 262 -10.97 -1.68 8.34
CA ASN A 262 -9.64 -1.64 7.77
C ASN A 262 -8.66 -2.25 8.76
N GLN A 263 -7.59 -2.82 8.23
CA GLN A 263 -6.45 -3.25 9.02
C GLN A 263 -5.15 -3.08 8.25
N LEU A 264 -4.11 -2.70 8.98
CA LEU A 264 -2.72 -2.69 8.58
C LEU A 264 -1.98 -3.56 9.59
N LEU A 265 -1.42 -4.66 9.14
CA LEU A 265 -0.66 -5.58 9.97
C LEU A 265 0.76 -5.74 9.44
N GLY A 266 1.70 -5.95 10.33
CA GLY A 266 3.05 -6.39 9.99
C GLY A 266 3.54 -7.42 11.00
N GLY A 267 4.49 -8.25 10.62
CA GLY A 267 4.96 -9.28 11.53
C GLY A 267 5.99 -10.20 10.94
N ALA A 268 6.17 -11.32 11.61
CA ALA A 268 7.07 -12.38 11.19
C ALA A 268 6.30 -13.69 10.99
N GLY A 269 6.84 -14.52 10.10
CA GLY A 269 6.33 -15.86 9.87
C GLY A 269 7.43 -16.88 9.68
N GLN A 270 7.05 -18.14 9.81
CA GLN A 270 7.88 -19.31 9.66
C GLN A 270 7.21 -20.28 8.68
N ARG A 271 8.03 -20.86 7.81
CA ARG A 271 7.64 -21.88 6.85
C ARG A 271 8.08 -23.26 7.33
N TRP A 272 7.24 -24.26 7.08
CA TRP A 272 7.54 -25.68 7.22
C TRP A 272 7.08 -26.42 5.97
N ARG A 273 8.02 -26.96 5.18
CA ARG A 273 7.70 -27.81 4.02
C ARG A 273 7.30 -29.19 4.52
N LEU A 274 6.03 -29.54 4.36
CA LEU A 274 5.50 -30.84 4.79
C LEU A 274 5.71 -31.91 3.71
N SER A 275 5.61 -31.51 2.44
CA SER A 275 5.92 -32.32 1.25
C SER A 275 6.32 -31.40 0.09
N PRO A 276 6.74 -31.93 -1.08
CA PRO A 276 7.05 -31.09 -2.25
C PRO A 276 5.89 -30.21 -2.73
N ALA A 277 4.63 -30.61 -2.46
CA ALA A 277 3.44 -29.88 -2.89
C ALA A 277 2.70 -29.18 -1.74
N LEU A 278 3.09 -29.42 -0.48
CA LEU A 278 2.33 -28.96 0.70
C LEU A 278 3.26 -28.22 1.69
N THR A 279 2.92 -26.97 1.97
CA THR A 279 3.69 -26.10 2.87
C THR A 279 2.79 -25.52 3.96
N LEU A 280 3.25 -25.56 5.20
CA LEU A 280 2.61 -24.90 6.33
C LEU A 280 3.33 -23.59 6.64
N TYR A 281 2.56 -22.53 6.81
CA TYR A 281 3.02 -21.22 7.27
C TYR A 281 2.41 -20.91 8.62
N GLY A 282 3.21 -20.40 9.54
CA GLY A 282 2.77 -19.83 10.80
C GLY A 282 3.20 -18.38 10.89
N GLN A 283 2.29 -17.50 11.26
CA GLN A 283 2.51 -16.05 11.29
C GLN A 283 2.03 -15.47 12.60
N LEU A 284 2.74 -14.45 13.08
CA LEU A 284 2.28 -13.57 14.14
C LEU A 284 2.29 -12.14 13.62
N GLY A 285 1.10 -11.59 13.41
CA GLY A 285 0.89 -10.20 13.01
C GLY A 285 0.62 -9.29 14.20
N LEU A 286 1.15 -8.08 14.14
CA LEU A 286 0.86 -6.95 15.02
C LEU A 286 0.56 -5.74 14.16
N GLY A 287 -0.42 -4.94 14.57
CA GLY A 287 -0.70 -3.72 13.83
C GLY A 287 -1.94 -3.02 14.35
N SER A 288 -2.63 -2.36 13.42
CA SER A 288 -3.81 -1.58 13.74
C SER A 288 -4.96 -1.90 12.81
N GLY A 289 -6.17 -1.80 13.31
CA GLY A 289 -7.36 -1.84 12.49
C GLY A 289 -8.60 -1.59 13.31
N GLY A 290 -9.73 -1.58 12.62
CA GLY A 290 -11.01 -1.43 13.27
C GLY A 290 -11.98 -0.58 12.47
N TYR A 291 -12.94 -0.08 13.23
CA TYR A 291 -13.96 0.86 12.84
C TYR A 291 -14.34 1.66 14.09
N ALA A 292 -15.35 2.52 13.99
CA ALA A 292 -15.96 3.15 15.14
C ALA A 292 -16.24 2.12 16.28
N PRO A 293 -15.78 2.36 17.53
CA PRO A 293 -15.82 1.38 18.62
C PRO A 293 -17.21 0.87 18.98
N ASP A 294 -18.24 1.69 18.75
CA ASP A 294 -19.65 1.35 18.93
C ASP A 294 -20.14 0.30 17.91
N VAL A 295 -19.44 0.12 16.79
CA VAL A 295 -19.71 -0.92 15.78
C VAL A 295 -18.88 -2.17 16.03
N ILE A 296 -17.57 -2.00 16.23
CA ILE A 296 -16.65 -3.07 16.64
C ILE A 296 -15.58 -2.51 17.55
N ASP A 297 -15.57 -2.98 18.80
CA ASP A 297 -14.70 -2.43 19.82
C ASP A 297 -13.26 -2.95 19.67
N THR A 298 -12.45 -2.16 18.99
CA THR A 298 -10.99 -2.32 18.87
C THR A 298 -10.22 -1.31 19.74
N ALA A 299 -10.93 -0.48 20.51
CA ALA A 299 -10.41 0.64 21.29
C ALA A 299 -9.41 1.51 20.50
N SER A 300 -8.11 1.47 20.85
CA SER A 300 -7.06 2.24 20.17
C SER A 300 -6.70 1.71 18.79
N GLY A 301 -7.19 0.54 18.42
CA GLY A 301 -6.92 -0.11 17.13
C GLY A 301 -5.88 -1.21 17.19
N LEU A 302 -5.13 -1.41 18.29
CA LEU A 302 -4.11 -2.47 18.38
C LEU A 302 -4.71 -3.85 18.09
N LEU A 303 -4.16 -4.53 17.08
CA LEU A 303 -4.50 -5.90 16.71
C LEU A 303 -3.30 -6.83 16.92
N VAL A 304 -3.59 -8.04 17.39
CA VAL A 304 -2.65 -9.17 17.45
C VAL A 304 -3.29 -10.33 16.71
N TYR A 305 -2.56 -10.92 15.77
CA TYR A 305 -3.10 -11.90 14.85
C TYR A 305 -2.15 -13.08 14.60
N PRO A 306 -2.17 -14.11 15.46
CA PRO A 306 -1.66 -15.43 15.11
C PRO A 306 -2.49 -16.07 13.99
N ARG A 307 -1.81 -16.55 12.95
CA ARG A 307 -2.42 -17.19 11.78
C ARG A 307 -1.59 -18.40 11.33
N LEU A 308 -2.28 -19.44 10.86
CA LEU A 308 -1.73 -20.57 10.14
C LEU A 308 -2.26 -20.57 8.71
N GLY A 309 -1.42 -20.94 7.75
CA GLY A 309 -1.77 -21.14 6.35
C GLY A 309 -1.25 -22.48 5.86
N LEU A 310 -2.13 -23.35 5.37
CA LEU A 310 -1.75 -24.60 4.72
C LEU A 310 -1.88 -24.41 3.21
N GLU A 311 -0.75 -24.32 2.52
CA GLU A 311 -0.63 -24.04 1.10
C GLU A 311 -0.38 -25.31 0.30
N TYR A 312 -1.17 -25.49 -0.75
CA TYR A 312 -0.95 -26.46 -1.81
C TYR A 312 -0.39 -25.75 -3.05
N ALA A 313 0.74 -26.22 -3.55
CA ALA A 313 1.35 -25.69 -4.78
C ALA A 313 0.52 -26.11 -6.00
N LEU A 314 -0.09 -25.13 -6.68
CA LEU A 314 -0.79 -25.34 -7.95
C LEU A 314 0.20 -25.46 -9.12
N ASP A 315 1.23 -24.63 -9.08
CA ASP A 315 2.40 -24.71 -9.95
C ASP A 315 3.65 -24.30 -9.17
N ARG A 316 4.74 -23.95 -9.86
CA ARG A 316 6.03 -23.61 -9.24
C ARG A 316 5.98 -22.30 -8.45
N ASP A 317 5.13 -21.38 -8.87
CA ASP A 317 5.07 -20.00 -8.42
C ASP A 317 3.71 -19.66 -7.80
N LEU A 318 2.70 -20.49 -7.97
CA LEU A 318 1.33 -20.24 -7.54
C LEU A 318 0.89 -21.28 -6.50
N GLY A 319 0.50 -20.79 -5.32
CA GLY A 319 -0.04 -21.58 -4.23
C GLY A 319 -1.49 -21.22 -3.92
N LEU A 320 -2.29 -22.22 -3.56
CA LEU A 320 -3.61 -22.02 -2.96
C LEU A 320 -3.54 -22.48 -1.51
N ALA A 321 -3.85 -21.57 -0.59
CA ALA A 321 -3.80 -21.86 0.84
C ALA A 321 -5.17 -21.77 1.51
N PHE A 322 -5.41 -22.70 2.42
CA PHE A 322 -6.44 -22.54 3.44
C PHE A 322 -5.82 -21.87 4.66
N THR A 323 -6.49 -20.88 5.22
CA THR A 323 -5.96 -20.15 6.38
C THR A 323 -6.89 -20.22 7.57
N LEU A 324 -6.29 -20.25 8.76
CA LEU A 324 -6.96 -20.28 10.06
C LEU A 324 -6.24 -19.33 11.01
N GLY A 325 -6.95 -18.65 11.89
CA GLY A 325 -6.29 -17.80 12.87
C GLY A 325 -7.21 -17.31 13.97
N TYR A 326 -6.64 -16.47 14.83
CA TYR A 326 -7.37 -15.84 15.92
C TYR A 326 -6.92 -14.39 16.07
N MET A 327 -7.75 -13.45 15.62
CA MET A 327 -7.46 -12.02 15.75
C MET A 327 -8.04 -11.50 17.06
N THR A 328 -7.23 -10.76 17.81
CA THR A 328 -7.64 -10.11 19.06
C THR A 328 -7.26 -8.64 19.03
N ALA A 329 -8.14 -7.79 19.57
CA ALA A 329 -7.84 -6.39 19.86
C ALA A 329 -7.62 -6.25 21.37
N PRO A 330 -6.39 -6.37 21.90
CA PRO A 330 -6.17 -6.55 23.34
C PRO A 330 -6.69 -5.41 24.21
N ARG A 331 -6.80 -4.21 23.64
CA ARG A 331 -7.28 -3.00 24.32
C ARG A 331 -8.79 -2.77 24.20
N GLY A 332 -9.45 -3.50 23.31
CA GLY A 332 -10.91 -3.53 23.19
C GLY A 332 -11.47 -4.93 23.44
N SER A 333 -12.75 -5.11 23.16
CA SER A 333 -13.43 -6.39 23.33
C SER A 333 -13.42 -7.29 22.08
N SER A 334 -12.99 -6.80 20.91
CA SER A 334 -13.07 -7.55 19.66
C SER A 334 -12.15 -8.79 19.66
N ARG A 335 -12.74 -9.95 19.45
CA ARG A 335 -12.09 -11.26 19.36
C ARG A 335 -12.70 -12.02 18.18
N ASN A 336 -11.88 -12.58 17.30
CA ASN A 336 -12.35 -13.19 16.06
C ASN A 336 -11.61 -14.50 15.79
N GLN A 337 -12.35 -15.57 15.55
CA GLN A 337 -11.81 -16.74 14.85
C GLN A 337 -11.82 -16.43 13.37
N THR A 338 -10.69 -16.63 12.70
CA THR A 338 -10.54 -16.34 11.27
C THR A 338 -10.37 -17.63 10.48
N PHE A 339 -10.99 -17.68 9.30
CA PHE A 339 -10.76 -18.74 8.33
C PHE A 339 -11.00 -18.24 6.91
N GLY A 340 -10.24 -18.75 5.95
CA GLY A 340 -10.33 -18.25 4.59
C GLY A 340 -9.49 -19.00 3.58
N LEU A 341 -9.47 -18.45 2.37
CA LEU A 341 -8.64 -18.94 1.27
C LEU A 341 -7.70 -17.84 0.83
N ALA A 342 -6.49 -18.21 0.44
CA ALA A 342 -5.47 -17.30 -0.05
C ALA A 342 -4.84 -17.83 -1.33
N LEU A 343 -4.57 -16.92 -2.26
CA LEU A 343 -3.79 -17.19 -3.47
C LEU A 343 -2.43 -16.50 -3.31
N THR A 344 -1.36 -17.28 -3.36
CA THR A 344 0.01 -16.80 -3.19
C THR A 344 0.77 -16.89 -4.49
N ARG A 345 1.41 -15.79 -4.90
CA ARG A 345 2.43 -15.77 -5.94
C ARG A 345 3.81 -15.70 -5.28
N HIS A 346 4.64 -16.72 -5.51
CA HIS A 346 6.04 -16.74 -5.10
C HIS A 346 6.89 -16.01 -6.14
N LEU A 347 7.75 -15.12 -5.64
CA LEU A 347 8.74 -14.37 -6.40
C LEU A 347 10.10 -14.83 -5.90
N ARG A 348 10.67 -15.84 -6.56
CA ARG A 348 11.89 -16.52 -6.11
C ARG A 348 13.04 -16.18 -7.03
N SER A 349 14.11 -15.67 -6.50
CA SER A 349 15.32 -15.40 -7.29
C SER A 349 16.50 -16.26 -6.83
N GLY A 350 16.51 -16.64 -5.54
CA GLY A 350 17.57 -17.36 -4.86
C GLY A 350 17.81 -18.83 -5.26
N GLN A 351 19.02 -19.32 -4.95
CA GLN A 351 19.47 -20.72 -5.08
C GLN A 351 18.82 -21.68 -4.06
N SER A 352 17.51 -21.68 -3.89
CA SER A 352 16.84 -22.83 -3.26
C SER A 352 16.78 -23.94 -4.29
N GLY A 353 17.46 -25.08 -4.04
CA GLY A 353 17.76 -26.18 -4.97
C GLY A 353 16.58 -26.92 -5.62
N ASP A 354 15.36 -26.38 -5.55
CA ASP A 354 14.12 -27.01 -6.00
C ASP A 354 13.63 -26.51 -7.37
N ALA A 355 14.24 -25.48 -7.96
CA ALA A 355 13.72 -24.85 -9.19
C ALA A 355 14.61 -25.08 -10.43
N VAL A 356 14.15 -26.00 -11.29
CA VAL A 356 14.78 -26.40 -12.58
C VAL A 356 14.40 -25.44 -13.71
N GLY A 357 15.37 -24.67 -14.22
CA GLY A 357 15.22 -23.75 -15.38
C GLY A 357 15.93 -22.41 -15.18
N PRO A 358 16.15 -21.59 -16.22
CA PRO A 358 16.68 -20.24 -16.05
C PRO A 358 15.62 -19.32 -15.43
N ALA A 359 16.02 -18.41 -14.52
CA ALA A 359 15.15 -17.35 -14.05
C ALA A 359 14.61 -16.51 -15.23
N ARG A 360 13.45 -15.90 -15.06
CA ARG A 360 12.79 -15.01 -16.02
C ARG A 360 12.52 -13.64 -15.42
N TYR A 361 12.36 -12.68 -16.30
CA TYR A 361 11.89 -11.34 -15.93
C TYR A 361 10.38 -11.37 -15.67
N GLN A 362 9.98 -11.16 -14.41
CA GLN A 362 8.59 -10.88 -14.05
C GLN A 362 8.34 -9.39 -14.15
N GLY A 363 7.62 -8.96 -15.19
CA GLY A 363 7.22 -7.57 -15.33
C GLY A 363 6.31 -7.15 -14.16
N LEU A 364 6.48 -5.92 -13.71
CA LEU A 364 5.63 -5.23 -12.74
C LEU A 364 5.48 -3.76 -13.16
N ARG A 365 4.32 -3.20 -12.86
CA ARG A 365 4.08 -1.77 -13.03
C ARG A 365 3.40 -1.22 -11.80
N LEU A 366 4.03 -0.25 -11.18
CA LEU A 366 3.49 0.48 -10.05
C LEU A 366 3.04 1.86 -10.53
N SER A 367 1.78 2.19 -10.35
CA SER A 367 1.23 3.48 -10.74
C SER A 367 0.86 4.30 -9.52
N VAL A 368 1.30 5.56 -9.47
CA VAL A 368 0.76 6.58 -8.58
C VAL A 368 -0.22 7.42 -9.40
N PHE A 369 -1.43 7.63 -8.91
CA PHE A 369 -2.44 8.35 -9.68
C PHE A 369 -3.29 9.30 -8.85
N GLN A 370 -3.70 10.38 -9.50
CA GLN A 370 -4.85 11.18 -9.13
C GLN A 370 -6.10 10.57 -9.77
N HIS A 371 -7.15 10.41 -8.98
CA HIS A 371 -8.44 9.90 -9.43
C HIS A 371 -9.55 10.87 -9.04
N THR A 372 -10.27 11.36 -10.04
CA THR A 372 -11.44 12.23 -9.87
C THR A 372 -12.70 11.45 -10.19
N ALA A 373 -13.55 11.24 -9.20
CA ALA A 373 -14.88 10.67 -9.38
C ALA A 373 -15.91 11.81 -9.43
N PHE A 374 -16.44 12.07 -10.63
CA PHE A 374 -17.40 13.13 -10.95
C PHE A 374 -18.73 12.54 -11.40
N HIS A 375 -19.77 13.39 -11.51
CA HIS A 375 -21.17 12.92 -11.64
C HIS A 375 -21.51 11.85 -10.60
N LEU A 376 -21.00 12.04 -9.38
CA LEU A 376 -21.14 11.06 -8.32
C LEU A 376 -22.56 11.10 -7.78
N SER A 377 -23.20 9.93 -7.68
CA SER A 377 -24.49 9.76 -7.02
C SER A 377 -24.44 8.65 -5.98
N TYR A 378 -25.12 8.88 -4.86
CA TYR A 378 -25.34 7.86 -3.84
C TYR A 378 -26.75 7.98 -3.28
N ARG A 379 -27.52 6.87 -3.32
CA ARG A 379 -28.95 6.83 -3.01
C ARG A 379 -29.75 7.85 -3.83
N GLU A 380 -29.50 7.86 -5.14
CA GLU A 380 -30.16 8.74 -6.13
C GLU A 380 -29.95 10.25 -5.90
N GLN A 381 -29.07 10.62 -4.97
CA GLN A 381 -28.72 12.02 -4.72
C GLN A 381 -27.36 12.33 -5.33
N ALA A 382 -27.31 13.38 -6.14
CA ALA A 382 -26.07 13.94 -6.65
C ALA A 382 -25.17 14.41 -5.50
N ARG A 383 -23.88 14.14 -5.62
CA ARG A 383 -22.86 14.48 -4.63
C ARG A 383 -21.72 15.27 -5.31
N PRO A 384 -20.97 16.07 -4.55
CA PRO A 384 -19.75 16.69 -5.04
C PRO A 384 -18.75 15.66 -5.56
N ALA A 385 -17.89 16.10 -6.48
CA ALA A 385 -16.83 15.25 -6.99
C ALA A 385 -15.86 14.82 -5.88
N LEU A 386 -15.47 13.56 -5.90
CA LEU A 386 -14.43 13.02 -5.03
C LEU A 386 -13.06 13.15 -5.69
N GLN A 387 -12.10 13.51 -4.86
CA GLN A 387 -10.72 13.74 -5.24
C GLN A 387 -9.86 12.76 -4.44
N MET A 388 -9.26 11.81 -5.14
CA MET A 388 -8.57 10.68 -4.54
C MET A 388 -7.16 10.57 -5.08
N MET A 389 -6.25 10.12 -4.22
CA MET A 389 -4.93 9.65 -4.62
C MET A 389 -4.89 8.14 -4.40
N GLY A 390 -4.13 7.43 -5.23
CA GLY A 390 -4.02 5.99 -5.08
C GLY A 390 -2.80 5.39 -5.71
N LEU A 391 -2.64 4.10 -5.42
CA LEU A 391 -1.60 3.22 -5.93
C LEU A 391 -2.25 2.08 -6.71
N GLN A 392 -1.62 1.67 -7.80
CA GLN A 392 -2.02 0.47 -8.52
C GLN A 392 -0.78 -0.38 -8.83
N LEU A 393 -0.87 -1.67 -8.56
CA LEU A 393 0.09 -2.67 -8.99
C LEU A 393 -0.51 -3.46 -10.14
N ASP A 394 0.10 -3.41 -11.31
CA ASP A 394 -0.24 -4.29 -12.42
C ASP A 394 0.75 -5.45 -12.46
N LEU A 395 0.21 -6.67 -12.57
CA LEU A 395 0.94 -7.92 -12.78
C LEU A 395 0.68 -8.41 -14.23
N PRO A 396 1.54 -8.07 -15.21
CA PRO A 396 1.49 -8.64 -16.55
C PRO A 396 1.51 -10.16 -16.52
N LEU A 397 0.53 -10.76 -17.21
CA LEU A 397 0.45 -12.20 -17.45
C LEU A 397 1.07 -12.54 -18.80
N ASP A 398 0.79 -11.72 -19.81
CA ASP A 398 1.33 -11.79 -21.16
C ASP A 398 1.36 -10.36 -21.78
N PRO A 399 1.76 -10.18 -23.05
CA PRO A 399 1.82 -8.85 -23.67
C PRO A 399 0.50 -8.07 -23.67
N HIS A 400 -0.65 -8.76 -23.60
CA HIS A 400 -2.00 -8.20 -23.68
C HIS A 400 -2.75 -8.23 -22.35
N TRP A 401 -2.55 -9.24 -21.51
CA TRP A 401 -3.31 -9.42 -20.28
C TRP A 401 -2.49 -9.11 -19.04
N TYR A 402 -3.13 -8.50 -18.04
CA TYR A 402 -2.52 -8.22 -16.74
C TYR A 402 -3.57 -8.19 -15.63
N LEU A 403 -3.13 -8.39 -14.39
CA LEU A 403 -3.97 -8.27 -13.20
C LEU A 403 -3.70 -6.93 -12.50
N PRO A 404 -4.62 -5.95 -12.56
CA PRO A 404 -4.52 -4.73 -11.75
C PRO A 404 -5.00 -4.98 -10.31
N LEU A 405 -4.28 -4.39 -9.37
CA LEU A 405 -4.69 -4.23 -7.98
C LEU A 405 -4.55 -2.76 -7.59
N GLN A 406 -5.68 -2.11 -7.32
CA GLN A 406 -5.79 -0.67 -7.09
C GLN A 406 -6.28 -0.39 -5.66
N ALA A 407 -5.64 0.55 -4.99
CA ALA A 407 -6.11 1.13 -3.72
C ALA A 407 -6.11 2.65 -3.84
N SER A 408 -7.20 3.32 -3.45
CA SER A 408 -7.27 4.78 -3.45
C SER A 408 -8.05 5.33 -2.27
N GLY A 409 -7.69 6.54 -1.85
CA GLY A 409 -8.29 7.25 -0.72
C GLY A 409 -8.56 8.72 -1.06
N ALA A 410 -9.70 9.22 -0.61
CA ALA A 410 -10.10 10.61 -0.81
C ALA A 410 -9.39 11.55 0.16
N TYR A 411 -8.94 12.69 -0.37
CA TYR A 411 -8.39 13.81 0.42
C TYR A 411 -9.38 14.98 0.56
N ASN A 412 -10.61 14.79 0.08
CA ASN A 412 -11.74 15.69 0.30
C ASN A 412 -12.92 14.96 0.97
N ALA A 413 -13.85 15.75 1.51
CA ALA A 413 -14.97 15.21 2.26
C ALA A 413 -15.97 14.46 1.35
N TYR A 414 -16.41 13.29 1.81
CA TYR A 414 -17.49 12.51 1.25
C TYR A 414 -18.70 12.53 2.20
N LEU A 415 -19.89 12.90 1.71
CA LEU A 415 -21.09 13.05 2.57
C LEU A 415 -20.87 13.97 3.79
N GLY A 416 -19.94 14.92 3.65
CA GLY A 416 -19.57 15.86 4.71
C GLY A 416 -18.60 15.32 5.76
N TYR A 417 -18.03 14.12 5.59
CA TYR A 417 -16.99 13.55 6.47
C TYR A 417 -15.81 12.97 5.68
N PRO A 418 -14.63 12.78 6.30
CA PRO A 418 -13.45 12.25 5.62
C PRO A 418 -13.42 10.72 5.60
N GLY A 419 -12.46 10.13 4.87
CA GLY A 419 -12.20 8.69 4.91
C GLY A 419 -12.92 7.87 3.85
N TYR A 420 -13.26 8.45 2.69
CA TYR A 420 -13.63 7.62 1.55
C TYR A 420 -12.41 6.87 1.03
N ALA A 421 -12.53 5.57 0.85
CA ALA A 421 -11.50 4.72 0.25
C ALA A 421 -12.14 3.61 -0.60
N GLU A 422 -11.36 3.10 -1.55
CA GLU A 422 -11.69 1.93 -2.35
C GLU A 422 -10.46 1.05 -2.60
N ILE A 423 -10.69 -0.26 -2.64
CA ILE A 423 -9.71 -1.26 -3.09
C ILE A 423 -10.40 -2.14 -4.12
N LEU A 424 -9.73 -2.33 -5.25
CA LEU A 424 -10.26 -2.96 -6.44
C LEU A 424 -9.19 -3.90 -7.00
N ALA A 425 -9.60 -5.08 -7.47
CA ALA A 425 -8.76 -5.98 -8.23
C ALA A 425 -9.51 -6.44 -9.47
N GLY A 426 -8.81 -6.87 -10.51
CA GLY A 426 -9.51 -7.37 -11.68
C GLY A 426 -8.63 -7.85 -12.80
N LEU A 427 -9.10 -7.63 -14.02
CA LEU A 427 -8.45 -8.05 -15.25
C LEU A 427 -8.30 -6.84 -16.17
N GLY A 428 -7.09 -6.66 -16.67
CA GLY A 428 -6.72 -5.64 -17.62
C GLY A 428 -6.35 -6.24 -18.96
N LEU A 429 -6.73 -5.54 -20.02
CA LEU A 429 -6.29 -5.78 -21.39
C LEU A 429 -5.49 -4.56 -21.86
N GLN A 430 -4.45 -4.79 -22.65
CA GLN A 430 -3.65 -3.74 -23.27
C GLN A 430 -3.22 -4.14 -24.68
N THR A 431 -2.90 -3.16 -25.50
CA THR A 431 -2.23 -3.41 -26.78
C THR A 431 -0.80 -3.85 -26.54
N ALA A 432 -0.30 -4.77 -27.38
CA ALA A 432 1.13 -5.04 -27.45
C ALA A 432 1.89 -3.74 -27.78
N LEU A 433 3.10 -3.62 -27.23
CA LEU A 433 3.97 -2.46 -27.44
C LEU A 433 5.14 -2.91 -28.31
N ALA A 434 5.28 -2.38 -29.52
CA ALA A 434 6.51 -2.49 -30.28
C ALA A 434 7.59 -1.56 -29.70
N ARG A 435 8.85 -1.80 -30.05
CA ARG A 435 10.00 -1.06 -29.48
C ARG A 435 9.97 0.44 -29.75
N GLU A 436 9.29 0.87 -30.82
CA GLU A 436 9.17 2.28 -31.20
C GLU A 436 7.84 2.93 -30.74
N ASP A 437 6.91 2.12 -30.21
CA ASP A 437 5.60 2.62 -29.81
C ASP A 437 5.72 3.46 -28.56
N ARG A 438 5.28 4.72 -28.67
CA ARG A 438 5.15 5.61 -27.52
C ARG A 438 3.78 5.55 -26.86
N PHE A 439 2.80 4.88 -27.48
CA PHE A 439 1.43 4.82 -26.97
C PHE A 439 0.98 3.37 -26.77
N GLN A 440 0.37 3.11 -25.62
CA GLN A 440 -0.28 1.83 -25.32
C GLN A 440 -1.72 2.08 -24.90
N ALA A 441 -2.68 1.51 -25.62
CA ALA A 441 -4.07 1.53 -25.20
C ALA A 441 -4.33 0.42 -24.19
N PHE A 442 -5.22 0.68 -23.23
CA PHE A 442 -5.62 -0.31 -22.25
C PHE A 442 -7.08 -0.19 -21.83
N GLY A 443 -7.63 -1.30 -21.37
CA GLY A 443 -8.94 -1.40 -20.73
C GLY A 443 -8.81 -2.23 -19.44
N GLN A 444 -9.68 -1.97 -18.47
CA GLN A 444 -9.72 -2.68 -17.19
C GLN A 444 -11.16 -2.90 -16.75
N LEU A 445 -11.41 -4.09 -16.22
CA LEU A 445 -12.61 -4.44 -15.48
C LEU A 445 -12.18 -4.90 -14.09
N MET A 446 -12.64 -4.19 -13.07
CA MET A 446 -12.26 -4.43 -11.69
C MET A 446 -13.48 -4.54 -10.79
N ALA A 447 -13.35 -5.30 -9.71
CA ALA A 447 -14.32 -5.43 -8.65
C ALA A 447 -13.64 -5.34 -7.30
N GLY A 448 -14.38 -4.91 -6.29
CA GLY A 448 -13.85 -4.80 -4.93
C GLY A 448 -14.84 -4.13 -4.01
N ALA A 449 -14.32 -3.30 -3.11
CA ALA A 449 -15.12 -2.63 -2.08
C ALA A 449 -14.78 -1.15 -1.97
N ASN A 450 -15.81 -0.36 -1.68
CA ASN A 450 -15.69 1.02 -1.23
C ASN A 450 -16.45 1.23 0.08
N VAL A 451 -16.63 2.49 0.48
CA VAL A 451 -17.36 2.89 1.69
C VAL A 451 -18.76 2.31 1.87
N HIS A 452 -19.42 1.92 0.79
CA HIS A 452 -20.79 1.44 0.83
C HIS A 452 -20.90 -0.08 0.72
N GLY A 453 -19.82 -0.76 0.36
CA GLY A 453 -19.81 -2.18 0.07
C GLY A 453 -19.25 -2.47 -1.32
N LYS A 454 -19.87 -3.42 -2.01
CA LYS A 454 -19.34 -3.97 -3.27
C LYS A 454 -19.44 -2.96 -4.41
N VAL A 455 -18.35 -2.86 -5.16
CA VAL A 455 -18.24 -2.02 -6.37
C VAL A 455 -17.61 -2.78 -7.53
N ALA A 456 -17.98 -2.36 -8.73
CA ALA A 456 -17.33 -2.72 -9.97
C ALA A 456 -16.95 -1.46 -10.73
N LYS A 457 -15.79 -1.47 -11.39
CA LYS A 457 -15.25 -0.36 -12.16
C LYS A 457 -14.83 -0.85 -13.54
N ALA A 458 -15.30 -0.16 -14.57
CA ALA A 458 -14.85 -0.34 -15.94
C ALA A 458 -14.14 0.92 -16.39
N SER A 459 -12.95 0.80 -16.98
CA SER A 459 -12.18 1.94 -17.48
C SER A 459 -11.39 1.59 -18.73
N ALA A 460 -11.14 2.60 -19.55
CA ALA A 460 -10.26 2.53 -20.72
C ALA A 460 -9.40 3.79 -20.79
N GLY A 461 -8.20 3.65 -21.34
CA GLY A 461 -7.22 4.72 -21.33
C GLY A 461 -6.05 4.52 -22.28
N LEU A 462 -5.14 5.49 -22.22
CA LEU A 462 -3.89 5.49 -22.96
C LEU A 462 -2.73 5.68 -21.99
N ARG A 463 -1.62 5.02 -22.28
CA ARG A 463 -0.33 5.27 -21.67
C ARG A 463 0.61 5.87 -22.70
N TRP A 464 1.26 6.95 -22.32
CA TRP A 464 2.37 7.54 -23.06
C TRP A 464 3.68 7.10 -22.43
N ILE A 465 4.43 6.26 -23.15
CA ILE A 465 5.71 5.72 -22.74
C ILE A 465 6.78 6.81 -22.89
N ILE A 466 7.34 7.25 -21.76
CA ILE A 466 8.45 8.20 -21.73
C ILE A 466 9.74 7.46 -22.05
N ASP A 467 9.97 6.37 -21.31
CA ASP A 467 11.12 5.47 -21.46
C ASP A 467 10.80 4.04 -20.96
N GLU A 468 11.84 3.20 -20.80
CA GLU A 468 11.72 1.82 -20.33
C GLU A 468 11.11 1.68 -18.92
N ARG A 469 11.25 2.70 -18.07
CA ARG A 469 10.82 2.70 -16.67
C ARG A 469 9.64 3.63 -16.40
N LEU A 470 9.43 4.68 -17.20
CA LEU A 470 8.42 5.69 -16.92
C LEU A 470 7.37 5.80 -18.03
N ALA A 471 6.11 5.88 -17.64
CA ALA A 471 5.01 6.22 -18.54
C ALA A 471 3.97 7.09 -17.82
N LEU A 472 3.33 7.99 -18.56
CA LEU A 472 2.16 8.70 -18.07
C LEU A 472 0.91 7.94 -18.51
N ASN A 473 -0.08 7.81 -17.64
CA ASN A 473 -1.35 7.18 -17.97
C ASN A 473 -2.51 8.15 -17.77
N ALA A 474 -3.51 8.05 -18.64
CA ALA A 474 -4.78 8.74 -18.52
C ALA A 474 -5.91 7.77 -18.85
N SER A 475 -6.97 7.72 -18.03
CA SER A 475 -8.12 6.87 -18.28
C SER A 475 -9.44 7.51 -17.88
N LEU A 476 -10.49 7.09 -18.59
CA LEU A 476 -11.87 7.38 -18.27
C LEU A 476 -12.59 6.09 -17.90
N GLY A 477 -13.55 6.19 -16.99
CA GLY A 477 -14.30 5.00 -16.58
C GLY A 477 -15.58 5.31 -15.84
N ARG A 478 -16.22 4.23 -15.36
CA ARG A 478 -17.41 4.29 -14.52
C ARG A 478 -17.29 3.29 -13.39
N THR A 479 -17.57 3.75 -12.17
CA THR A 479 -17.74 2.90 -11.00
C THR A 479 -19.22 2.76 -10.71
N LEU A 480 -19.65 1.54 -10.46
CA LEU A 480 -21.01 1.18 -10.05
C LEU A 480 -20.91 0.36 -8.77
N GLY A 481 -21.78 0.65 -7.82
CA GLY A 481 -21.84 -0.07 -6.55
C GLY A 481 -23.27 -0.27 -6.07
N ARG A 482 -23.45 -1.33 -5.30
CA ARG A 482 -24.65 -1.54 -4.50
C ARG A 482 -24.22 -1.63 -3.06
N GLY A 483 -24.72 -0.70 -2.25
CA GLY A 483 -24.48 -0.72 -0.84
C GLY A 483 -25.27 -1.83 -0.16
N ASP A 484 -24.76 -2.30 0.98
CA ASP A 484 -25.39 -3.38 1.74
C ASP A 484 -26.80 -3.01 2.24
N THR A 485 -27.10 -1.71 2.36
CA THR A 485 -28.44 -1.18 2.69
C THR A 485 -29.30 -0.87 1.46
N GLY A 486 -28.96 -1.40 0.27
CA GLY A 486 -29.69 -1.18 -0.99
C GLY A 486 -29.39 0.13 -1.73
N GLY A 487 -28.48 0.96 -1.22
CA GLY A 487 -28.14 2.24 -1.86
C GLY A 487 -27.32 2.07 -3.15
N HIS A 488 -27.74 2.69 -4.24
CA HIS A 488 -26.97 2.70 -5.48
C HIS A 488 -25.87 3.76 -5.44
N PHE A 489 -24.62 3.33 -5.69
CA PHE A 489 -23.47 4.20 -5.89
C PHE A 489 -23.14 4.23 -7.39
N SER A 490 -22.93 5.42 -7.95
CA SER A 490 -22.37 5.54 -9.30
C SER A 490 -21.48 6.76 -9.42
N ALA A 491 -20.40 6.65 -10.20
CA ALA A 491 -19.53 7.77 -10.52
C ALA A 491 -18.90 7.57 -11.90
N SER A 492 -18.69 8.67 -12.62
CA SER A 492 -17.77 8.75 -13.76
C SER A 492 -16.39 9.08 -13.24
N ASN A 493 -15.37 8.50 -13.86
CA ASN A 493 -14.00 8.55 -13.36
C ASN A 493 -13.07 9.16 -14.39
N LEU A 494 -12.18 10.04 -13.94
CA LEU A 494 -11.00 10.50 -14.67
C LEU A 494 -9.78 10.17 -13.82
N THR A 495 -8.86 9.38 -14.36
CA THR A 495 -7.60 9.03 -13.69
C THR A 495 -6.44 9.58 -14.51
N LEU A 496 -5.48 10.20 -13.82
CA LEU A 496 -4.20 10.63 -14.37
C LEU A 496 -3.11 10.07 -13.47
N GLY A 497 -2.12 9.40 -14.03
CA GLY A 497 -1.08 8.76 -13.24
C GLY A 497 0.29 8.69 -13.90
N LEU A 498 1.26 8.32 -13.08
CA LEU A 498 2.63 8.01 -13.47
C LEU A 498 2.88 6.54 -13.15
N ASP A 499 3.29 5.79 -14.16
CA ASP A 499 3.65 4.38 -14.10
C ASP A 499 5.18 4.27 -13.97
N TYR A 500 5.62 3.53 -12.96
CA TYR A 500 6.96 3.00 -12.85
C TYR A 500 6.96 1.52 -13.25
N ARG A 501 7.72 1.20 -14.30
CA ARG A 501 7.76 -0.09 -14.99
C ARG A 501 9.12 -0.73 -14.75
N PHE A 502 9.11 -1.98 -14.31
CA PHE A 502 10.35 -2.72 -14.06
C PHE A 502 10.09 -4.23 -14.13
N SER A 503 11.15 -5.01 -14.19
CA SER A 503 11.05 -6.46 -14.04
C SER A 503 11.78 -6.91 -12.79
N LEU A 504 11.26 -7.91 -12.09
CA LEU A 504 11.97 -8.63 -11.04
C LEU A 504 12.48 -9.97 -11.60
N PRO A 505 13.72 -10.36 -11.30
CA PRO A 505 14.18 -11.73 -11.45
C PRO A 505 13.29 -12.69 -10.65
N THR A 506 12.67 -13.66 -11.32
CA THR A 506 11.94 -14.75 -10.65
C THR A 506 12.22 -16.09 -11.34
N ARG A 507 12.15 -17.19 -10.60
CA ARG A 507 12.53 -18.54 -11.02
C ARG A 507 11.42 -19.52 -10.71
#